data_AF-A0A974BGZ1-F1
#
_entry.id   AF-A0A974BGZ1-F1
#
_cell.length_a   1.000
_cell.length_b   1.000
_cell.length_c   1.000
_cell.angle_alpha   90.00
_cell.angle_beta   90.00
_cell.angle_gamma   90.00
#
_symmetry.space_group_name_H-M   'P 1'
#
loop_
_entity.id
_entity.type
_entity.pdbx_description
1 polymer ?
#
loop_
_entity_poly.entity_id
_entity_poly.type
_entity_poly.pdbx_seq_one_letter_code
_entity_poly.pdbx_strand_id
1 'polypeptide(L)' 'MIDKSETEESIICNLKDAGCLDNIIKQFMDFYKENNTPELKRILSGQRHLLLDEVHDSQRRLYCLDYLIYTLKNKR' A
#
# COMPACT_ATOMS: atom_id res chain seq x y z
N MET A 1 -17.93 -3.84 18.50
CA MET A 1 -17.73 -5.29 18.34
C MET A 1 -16.83 -5.45 17.13
N ILE A 2 -15.59 -5.89 17.33
CA ILE A 2 -14.71 -6.26 16.21
C ILE A 2 -15.18 -7.64 15.78
N ASP A 3 -15.53 -7.76 14.49
CA ASP A 3 -16.07 -8.98 13.91
C ASP A 3 -15.11 -10.15 14.15
N LYS A 4 -15.68 -11.26 14.60
CA LYS A 4 -14.96 -12.44 15.07
C LYS A 4 -14.66 -13.37 13.89
N SER A 5 -13.90 -12.88 12.89
CA SER A 5 -13.56 -13.69 11.71
C SER A 5 -12.12 -13.58 11.21
N GLU A 6 -11.37 -12.52 11.55
CA GLU A 6 -9.96 -12.41 11.16
C GLU A 6 -9.01 -12.89 12.26
N THR A 7 -8.23 -13.92 11.97
CA THR A 7 -7.13 -14.36 12.83
C THR A 7 -5.98 -13.35 12.77
N GLU A 8 -5.14 -13.28 13.81
CA GLU A 8 -3.92 -12.46 13.79
C GLU A 8 -3.04 -12.78 12.56
N GLU A 9 -3.01 -14.05 12.16
CA GLU A 9 -2.32 -14.54 10.97
C GLU A 9 -2.89 -13.92 9.69
N SER A 10 -4.23 -13.85 9.55
CA SER A 10 -4.88 -13.22 8.40
C SER A 10 -4.53 -11.74 8.31
N ILE A 11 -4.53 -11.02 9.44
CA ILE A 11 -4.16 -9.61 9.51
C ILE A 11 -2.70 -9.41 9.07
N ILE A 12 -1.79 -10.23 9.59
CA ILE A 12 -0.37 -10.17 9.22
C ILE A 12 -0.18 -10.45 7.73
N CYS A 13 -0.85 -11.46 7.17
CA CYS A 13 -0.81 -11.75 5.73
C CYS A 13 -1.32 -10.57 4.91
N ASN A 14 -2.47 -9.99 5.27
CA ASN A 14 -3.01 -8.82 4.58
C ASN A 14 -2.04 -7.63 4.60
N LEU A 15 -1.36 -7.39 5.73
CA LEU A 15 -0.37 -6.33 5.83
C LEU A 15 0.87 -6.62 4.96
N LYS A 16 1.35 -7.88 4.93
CA LYS A 16 2.47 -8.28 4.06
C LYS A 16 2.12 -8.13 2.59
N ASP A 17 0.94 -8.58 2.19
CA ASP A 17 0.45 -8.50 0.81
C ASP A 17 0.23 -7.03 0.38
N ALA A 18 -0.13 -6.16 1.34
CA ALA A 18 -0.18 -4.71 1.13
C ALA A 18 1.20 -4.03 1.08
N GLY A 19 2.29 -4.78 1.27
CA GLY A 19 3.67 -4.27 1.22
C GLY A 19 4.15 -3.62 2.52
N CYS A 20 3.49 -3.85 3.65
CA CYS A 20 3.98 -3.37 4.95
C CYS A 20 5.25 -4.11 5.36
N LEU A 21 6.24 -3.37 5.84
CA LEU A 21 7.48 -3.93 6.39
C LEU A 21 7.24 -4.58 7.77
N ASP A 22 8.07 -5.57 8.12
CA ASP A 22 7.92 -6.34 9.38
C ASP A 22 7.92 -5.45 10.63
N ASN A 23 8.67 -4.34 10.65
CA ASN A 23 8.67 -3.40 11.76
C ASN A 23 7.33 -2.66 11.90
N ILE A 24 6.70 -2.30 10.77
CA ILE A 24 5.38 -1.67 10.74
C ILE A 24 4.29 -2.67 11.13
N ILE A 25 4.40 -3.91 10.67
CA ILE A 25 3.50 -5.00 11.06
C ILE A 25 3.56 -5.23 12.56
N LYS A 26 4.76 -5.29 13.15
CA LYS A 26 4.92 -5.43 14.60
C LYS A 26 4.25 -4.28 15.35
N GLN A 27 4.51 -3.04 14.93
CA GLN A 27 3.89 -1.85 15.53
C GLN A 27 2.35 -1.87 15.39
N PHE A 28 1.83 -2.30 14.24
CA PHE A 28 0.40 -2.45 14.03
C PHE A 28 -0.19 -3.47 15.01
N MET A 29 0.46 -4.63 15.18
CA MET A 29 -0.03 -5.68 16.08
C MET A 29 0.01 -5.26 17.55
N ASP A 30 0.97 -4.43 17.96
CA ASP A 30 1.00 -3.85 19.32
C ASP A 30 -0.22 -2.96 19.55
N PHE A 31 -0.51 -2.02 18.64
CA PHE A 31 -1.72 -1.19 18.71
C PHE A 31 -3.02 -1.98 18.56
N TYR A 32 -2.98 -3.10 17.84
CA TYR A 32 -4.13 -3.98 17.64
C TYR A 32 -4.54 -4.63 18.96
N LYS A 33 -3.56 -5.13 19.72
CA LYS A 33 -3.78 -5.69 21.07
C LYS A 33 -4.27 -4.65 22.06
N GLU A 34 -3.84 -3.40 21.91
CA GLU A 34 -4.30 -2.26 22.72
C GLU A 34 -5.67 -1.71 22.30
N ASN A 35 -6.29 -2.24 21.22
CA ASN A 35 -7.51 -1.71 20.61
C ASN A 35 -7.39 -0.23 20.19
N ASN A 36 -6.18 0.25 19.89
CA ASN A 36 -5.90 1.63 19.53
C ASN A 36 -6.24 1.91 18.05
N THR A 37 -7.54 1.95 17.76
CA THR A 37 -8.08 2.12 16.40
C THR A 37 -7.54 3.35 15.65
N PRO A 38 -7.35 4.54 16.28
CA PRO A 38 -6.74 5.69 15.60
C PRO A 38 -5.36 5.41 15.02
N GLU A 39 -4.48 4.77 15.79
CA GLU A 39 -3.13 4.44 15.33
C GLU A 39 -3.12 3.38 14.23
N LEU A 40 -3.99 2.37 14.33
CA LEU A 40 -4.18 1.38 13.26
C LEU A 40 -4.56 2.05 11.94
N LYS A 41 -5.53 2.97 11.97
CA LYS A 41 -5.96 3.73 10.78
C LYS A 41 -4.84 4.61 10.24
N ARG A 42 -4.05 5.23 11.12
CA ARG A 42 -2.89 6.05 10.72
C ARG A 42 -1.87 5.22 9.95
N ILE A 43 -1.54 4.02 10.44
CA ILE A 43 -0.60 3.11 9.77
C ILE A 43 -1.13 2.70 8.38
N LEU A 44 -2.38 2.24 8.31
CA LEU A 44 -2.98 1.81 7.03
C LEU A 44 -3.08 2.96 6.03
N SER A 45 -3.42 4.16 6.48
CA SER A 45 -3.48 5.34 5.60
C SER A 45 -2.11 5.72 5.07
N GLY A 46 -1.05 5.56 5.88
CA GLY A 46 0.33 5.77 5.45
C GLY A 46 0.72 4.78 4.34
N GLN A 47 0.46 3.49 4.55
CA GLN A 47 0.74 2.46 3.54
C GLN A 47 -0.02 2.72 2.24
N ARG A 48 -1.30 3.10 2.33
CA ARG A 48 -2.10 3.46 1.16
C ARG A 48 -1.50 4.63 0.38
N HIS A 49 -0.93 5.62 1.06
CA HIS A 49 -0.30 6.76 0.40
C HIS A 49 0.95 6.35 -0.37
N LEU A 50 1.81 5.51 0.22
CA LEU A 50 2.99 4.98 -0.44
C LEU A 50 2.64 4.20 -1.72
N LEU A 51 1.65 3.31 -1.65
CA LEU A 51 1.17 2.56 -2.81
C LEU A 51 0.64 3.50 -3.91
N LEU A 52 -0.06 4.56 -3.53
CA LEU A 52 -0.58 5.54 -4.47
C LEU A 52 0.56 6.31 -5.15
N ASP A 53 1.60 6.68 -4.41
CA ASP A 53 2.79 7.32 -4.96
C ASP A 53 3.49 6.41 -5.97
N GLU A 54 3.66 5.11 -5.65
CA GLU A 54 4.23 4.13 -6.59
C GLU A 54 3.43 3.98 -7.89
N VAL A 55 2.09 3.99 -7.78
CA VAL A 55 1.20 3.98 -8.95
C VAL A 55 1.39 5.25 -9.77
N HIS A 56 1.41 6.42 -9.12
CA HIS A 56 1.62 7.69 -9.82
C HIS A 56 2.99 7.74 -10.49
N ASP A 57 4.04 7.22 -9.87
CA ASP A 57 5.39 7.14 -10.43
C ASP A 57 5.44 6.24 -11.64
N SER A 58 4.81 5.07 -11.56
CA SER A 58 4.65 4.13 -12.67
C SER A 58 3.89 4.76 -13.83
N GLN A 59 2.79 5.46 -13.53
CA GLN A 59 2.00 6.17 -14.53
C GLN A 59 2.82 7.24 -15.24
N ARG A 60 3.62 8.05 -14.52
CA ARG A 60 4.51 9.06 -15.13
C ARG A 60 5.54 8.43 -16.07
N ARG A 61 6.12 7.30 -15.68
CA ARG A 61 7.06 6.54 -16.53
C ARG A 61 6.39 6.03 -17.80
N LEU A 62 5.17 5.50 -17.69
CA LEU A 62 4.38 5.06 -18.85
C LEU A 62 4.09 6.22 -19.81
N TYR A 63 3.65 7.38 -19.30
CA TYR A 63 3.41 8.56 -20.13
C TYR A 63 4.63 8.96 -20.97
N CYS A 64 5.82 8.97 -20.37
CA CYS A 64 7.06 9.27 -21.09
C CYS A 64 7.33 8.24 -22.20
N LEU A 65 7.12 6.96 -21.92
CA LEU A 65 7.33 5.88 -22.89
C LEU A 65 6.31 5.95 -24.04
N ASP A 66 5.03 6.16 -23.72
CA ASP A 66 3.95 6.29 -24.69
C ASP A 66 4.18 7.48 -25.62
N TYR A 67 4.64 8.61 -25.07
CA TYR A 67 4.98 9.78 -25.86
C TYR A 67 6.13 9.50 -26.84
N LEU A 68 7.17 8.79 -26.40
CA LEU A 68 8.28 8.39 -27.28
C LEU A 68 7.79 7.46 -28.39
N ILE A 69 6.98 6.45 -28.06
CA ILE A 69 6.39 5.52 -29.04
C ILE A 69 5.55 6.27 -30.06
N TYR A 70 4.68 7.17 -29.61
CA TYR A 70 3.86 8.02 -30.48
C TYR A 70 4.73 8.84 -31.44
N THR A 71 5.79 9.46 -30.92
CA THR A 71 6.72 10.29 -31.70
C THR A 71 7.42 9.45 -32.79
N LEU A 72 7.86 8.24 -32.45
CA LEU A 72 8.51 7.33 -33.41
C LEU A 72 7.54 6.82 -34.49
N LYS A 73 6.29 6.51 -34.13
CA LYS A 73 5.26 6.06 -35.09
C LYS A 73 4.83 7.16 -36.08
N ASN A 74 4.91 8.43 -35.67
CA ASN A 74 4.44 9.56 -36.46
C ASN A 74 5.57 10.38 -37.10
N LYS A 75 6.83 9.99 -36.93
CA LYS A 75 7.94 10.48 -37.76
C LYS A 75 7.82 9.86 -39.15
N ARG A 76 7.53 10.70 -40.15
CA ARG A 76 7.63 10.38 -41.58
C ARG A 76 9.08 10.14 -41.99
#